data_AF-A0A4D6L439-F1
#
_entry.id   AF-A0A4D6L439-F1
#
_cell.length_a   1.000
_cell.length_b   1.000
_cell.length_c   1.000
_cell.angle_alpha   90.00
_cell.angle_beta   90.00
_cell.angle_gamma   90.00
#
_symmetry.space_group_name_H-M   'P 1'
#
loop_
_entity.id
_entity.type
_entity.pdbx_description
1 polymer ?
#
loop_
_entity_poly.entity_id
_entity_poly.type
_entity_poly.pdbx_seq_one_letter_code
_entity_poly.pdbx_strand_id
1 'polypeptide(L)' 'MKVSLVLLLLIVVSIEIESDGPLKMIEGKVCELKLYDYCESDNCLVDCPKKYGAGASAHCSPTWECLCDYPC' A
#
# COMPACT_ATOMS: atom_id res chain seq x y z
N MET A 1 -18.03 34.21 14.40
CA MET A 1 -17.59 32.98 13.69
C MET A 1 -16.12 32.73 14.04
N LYS A 2 -15.83 31.71 14.86
CA LYS A 2 -14.46 31.38 15.30
C LYS A 2 -14.22 29.88 15.35
N VAL A 3 -14.82 29.17 14.42
CA VAL A 3 -14.67 27.72 14.26
C VAL A 3 -14.51 27.49 12.77
N SER A 4 -13.35 27.84 12.23
CA SER A 4 -13.11 27.68 10.79
C SER A 4 -11.66 27.30 10.49
N LEU A 5 -10.69 27.78 11.28
CA LEU A 5 -9.28 27.51 10.97
C LEU A 5 -8.78 26.12 11.42
N VAL A 6 -9.25 25.63 12.58
CA VAL A 6 -8.78 24.34 13.13
C VAL A 6 -9.28 23.15 12.31
N LEU A 7 -10.50 23.24 11.77
CA LEU A 7 -11.10 22.16 10.99
C LEU A 7 -10.38 21.98 9.64
N LEU A 8 -9.89 23.08 9.04
CA LEU A 8 -9.16 23.05 7.76
C LEU A 8 -7.79 22.38 7.87
N LEU A 9 -7.10 22.49 9.02
CA LEU A 9 -5.78 21.88 9.22
C LEU A 9 -5.83 20.35 9.34
N LEU A 10 -6.92 19.80 9.86
CA LEU A 10 -7.08 18.34 9.99
C LEU A 10 -7.30 17.64 8.65
N ILE A 11 -7.85 18.34 7.64
CA ILE A 11 -8.13 17.76 6.32
C ILE A 11 -6.83 17.59 5.51
N VAL A 12 -5.83 18.44 5.74
CA VAL A 12 -4.57 18.41 4.99
C VAL A 12 -3.67 17.26 5.46
N VAL A 13 -3.73 16.88 6.74
CA VAL A 13 -2.89 15.81 7.29
C VAL A 13 -3.32 14.40 6.87
N SER A 14 -4.53 14.24 6.31
CA SER A 14 -5.02 12.96 5.81
C SER A 14 -4.58 12.66 4.36
N ILE A 15 -3.85 13.57 3.72
CA ILE A 15 -3.36 13.42 2.34
C ILE A 15 -1.86 13.13 2.33
N GLU A 16 -1.38 12.38 3.31
CA GLU A 16 0.02 11.97 3.38
C GLU A 16 0.02 10.47 3.65
N ILE A 17 0.65 9.71 2.74
CA ILE A 17 0.79 8.24 2.71
C ILE A 17 -0.31 7.48 1.92
N GLU A 18 -0.52 7.87 0.68
CA GLU A 18 -0.62 6.88 -0.40
C GLU A 18 0.28 7.37 -1.54
N SER A 19 1.57 7.54 -1.22
CA SER A 19 2.59 7.53 -2.26
C SER A 19 2.89 6.07 -2.55
N ASP A 20 1.97 5.41 -3.25
CA ASP A 20 2.29 4.29 -4.12
C ASP A 20 3.21 4.86 -5.20
N GLY A 21 4.46 5.11 -4.82
CA GLY A 21 5.48 5.55 -5.75
C GLY A 21 5.55 4.48 -6.81
N PRO A 22 5.52 4.82 -8.11
CA PRO A 22 5.51 3.84 -9.18
C PRO A 22 6.69 2.92 -8.93
N LEU A 23 6.38 1.69 -8.50
CA LEU A 23 7.37 0.66 -8.26
C LEU A 23 8.15 0.60 -9.55
N LYS A 24 9.44 0.94 -9.50
CA LYS A 24 10.35 0.77 -10.63
C LYS A 24 10.47 -0.74 -10.86
N MET A 25 9.46 -1.31 -11.49
CA MET A 25 9.43 -2.69 -11.91
C MET A 25 10.40 -2.81 -13.06
N ILE A 26 11.42 -3.64 -12.86
CA ILE A 26 12.30 -4.11 -13.93
C ILE A 26 11.39 -4.85 -14.90
N GLU A 27 11.53 -4.57 -16.20
CA GLU A 27 10.74 -5.16 -17.29
C GLU A 27 10.78 -6.71 -17.17
N GLY A 28 9.73 -7.30 -16.59
CA GLY A 28 9.66 -8.69 -16.17
C GLY A 28 8.23 -9.07 -15.85
N LYS A 29 7.89 -10.36 -15.93
CA LYS A 29 6.52 -10.82 -15.66
C LYS A 29 6.23 -10.65 -14.16
N VAL A 30 5.04 -10.13 -13.86
CA VAL A 30 4.56 -9.87 -12.50
C VAL A 30 3.40 -10.79 -12.21
N CYS A 31 3.43 -11.44 -11.06
CA CYS A 31 2.32 -12.22 -10.51
C CYS A 31 1.71 -11.45 -9.35
N GLU A 32 0.39 -11.44 -9.30
CA GLU A 32 -0.38 -10.97 -8.14
C GLU A 32 -0.95 -12.19 -7.40
N LEU A 33 -0.92 -12.16 -6.08
CA LEU A 33 -1.66 -13.11 -5.25
C LEU A 33 -2.25 -12.45 -4.02
N LYS A 34 -3.33 -13.04 -3.50
CA LYS A 34 -3.86 -12.70 -2.18
C LYS A 34 -3.00 -13.33 -1.10
N LEU A 35 -2.39 -12.49 -0.26
CA LEU A 35 -1.57 -12.89 0.87
C LEU A 35 -2.43 -13.10 2.13
N TYR A 36 -3.39 -12.20 2.38
CA TYR A 36 -4.29 -12.24 3.53
C TYR A 36 -5.71 -11.76 3.16
N ASP A 37 -6.73 -12.23 3.89
CA ASP A 37 -8.12 -11.76 3.77
C ASP A 37 -8.38 -10.42 4.48
N TYR A 38 -7.34 -9.82 5.07
CA TYR A 38 -7.38 -8.52 5.73
C TYR A 38 -6.13 -7.72 5.37
N CYS A 39 -6.23 -6.39 5.35
CA CYS A 39 -5.12 -5.50 5.06
C CYS A 39 -4.70 -4.75 6.33
N GLU A 40 -3.86 -5.39 7.13
CA GLU A 40 -3.04 -4.68 8.11
C GLU A 40 -1.79 -4.18 7.39
N SER A 41 -1.77 -2.88 7.04
CA SER A 41 -0.76 -2.30 6.15
C SER A 41 0.67 -2.69 6.53
N ASP A 42 1.03 -2.68 7.81
CA ASP A 42 2.37 -3.06 8.26
C ASP A 42 2.71 -4.53 7.96
N ASN A 43 1.82 -5.47 8.29
CA ASN A 43 2.05 -6.90 8.06
C ASN A 43 2.05 -7.22 6.55
N CYS A 44 1.11 -6.62 5.81
CA CYS A 44 0.97 -6.79 4.37
C CYS A 44 2.24 -6.31 3.63
N LEU A 45 2.70 -5.09 3.94
CA LEU A 45 3.87 -4.46 3.32
C LEU A 45 5.19 -5.14 3.71
N VAL A 46 5.27 -5.75 4.90
CA VAL A 46 6.49 -6.43 5.36
C VAL A 46 6.58 -7.86 4.83
N ASP A 47 5.49 -8.62 4.87
CA ASP A 47 5.54 -10.06 4.59
C ASP A 47 5.69 -10.38 3.10
N CYS A 48 5.14 -9.56 2.20
CA CYS A 48 5.29 -9.75 0.76
C CYS A 48 6.76 -9.67 0.29
N PRO A 49 7.51 -8.59 0.53
CA PRO A 49 8.93 -8.52 0.18
C PRO A 49 9.79 -9.50 0.99
N LYS A 50 9.41 -9.82 2.23
CA LYS A 50 10.09 -10.87 3.01
C LYS A 50 9.93 -12.26 2.38
N LYS A 51 8.81 -12.55 1.74
CA LYS A 51 8.51 -13.85 1.12
C LYS A 51 9.06 -13.96 -0.30
N TYR A 52 8.94 -12.92 -1.10
CA TYR A 52 9.27 -12.97 -2.54
C TYR A 52 10.54 -12.20 -2.92
N GLY A 53 11.12 -11.45 -1.98
CA GLY A 53 12.41 -10.77 -2.17
C GLY A 53 12.29 -9.44 -2.91
N ALA A 54 13.41 -9.03 -3.50
CA ALA A 54 13.53 -7.73 -4.15
C ALA A 54 12.55 -7.59 -5.33
N GLY A 55 11.87 -6.45 -5.41
CA GLY A 55 10.88 -6.16 -6.45
C GLY A 55 9.48 -6.67 -6.13
N ALA A 56 9.28 -7.34 -5.00
CA ALA A 56 7.95 -7.63 -4.49
C ALA A 56 7.40 -6.46 -3.64
N SER A 57 6.10 -6.24 -3.74
CA SER A 57 5.37 -5.15 -3.10
C SER A 57 3.96 -5.61 -2.75
N ALA A 58 3.41 -5.06 -1.67
CA ALA A 58 2.03 -5.34 -1.30
C ALA A 58 1.17 -4.09 -1.35
N HIS A 59 -0.12 -4.28 -1.56
CA HIS A 59 -1.11 -3.22 -1.54
C HIS A 59 -2.45 -3.75 -1.01
N CYS A 60 -3.31 -2.86 -0.53
CA CYS A 60 -4.65 -3.21 -0.08
C CYS A 60 -5.63 -3.17 -1.25
N SER A 61 -6.45 -4.21 -1.41
CA SER A 61 -7.55 -4.19 -2.36
C SER A 61 -8.73 -3.33 -1.83
N PRO A 62 -9.70 -2.96 -2.70
CA PRO A 62 -10.93 -2.28 -2.27
C PRO A 62 -11.78 -3.10 -1.28
N THR A 63 -11.61 -4.41 -1.26
CA THR A 63 -12.27 -5.37 -0.35
C THR A 63 -11.50 -5.57 0.95
N TRP A 64 -10.47 -4.76 1.21
CA TRP A 64 -9.56 -4.87 2.37
C TRP A 64 -8.76 -6.18 2.40
N GLU A 65 -8.52 -6.82 1.25
CA GLU A 65 -7.61 -7.97 1.14
C GLU A 65 -6.18 -7.47 0.93
N CYS A 66 -5.20 -8.20 1.44
CA CYS A 66 -3.79 -7.92 1.17
C CYS A 66 -3.36 -8.61 -0.12
N LEU A 67 -3.00 -7.84 -1.14
CA LEU A 67 -2.47 -8.32 -2.41
C LEU A 67 -0.96 -8.13 -2.44
N CYS A 68 -0.25 -9.09 -3.03
CA CYS A 68 1.20 -9.10 -3.15
C CYS A 68 1.58 -9.31 -4.61
N ASP A 69 2.23 -8.30 -5.17
CA ASP A 69 2.84 -8.31 -6.50
C ASP A 69 4.29 -8.74 -6.36
N TYR A 70 4.73 -9.67 -7.20
CA TYR A 70 6.11 -10.14 -7.18
C TYR A 70 6.60 -10.60 -8.55
N PRO A 71 7.92 -10.58 -8.79
CA PRO A 71 8.51 -11.11 -10.01
C PRO A 71 8.31 -12.63 -10.14
N CYS A 72 7.80 -13.06 -11.31
CA CYS A 72 7.59 -14.44 -11.75
C CYS A 72 7.67 -14.51 -13.29
#